data_AF-A0A250FKL1-F1
#
_entry.id   AF-A0A250FKL1-F1
#
_cell.length_a   1.000
_cell.length_b   1.000
_cell.length_c   1.000
_cell.angle_alpha   90.00
_cell.angle_beta   90.00
_cell.angle_gamma   90.00
#
_symmetry.space_group_name_H-M   'P 1'
#
loop_
_entity.id
_entity.type
_entity.pdbx_description
1 polymer ?
#
loop_
_entity_poly.entity_id
_entity_poly.type
_entity_poly.pdbx_seq_one_letter_code
_entity_poly.pdbx_strand_id
1 'polypeptide(L)'
;MGGLLLLHIFIVEIYCDRILFYSLPKVYLFHTLCAIVVCGVLSLPIGKIYIAYRFVALTFLQMIFCIAFLFPALYMKERKVDDWDILSFMFAFFVALFLEVCFAISLIKREENQKKIL
;
A
#
# COMPACT_ATOMS: atom_id res chain seq x y z
N MET A 1 0.08 -9.94 0.00
CA MET A 1 0.62 -9.35 1.25
C MET A 1 0.61 -10.30 2.45
N GLY A 2 -0.19 -11.37 2.50
CA GLY A 2 -0.33 -12.24 3.69
C GLY A 2 0.96 -12.92 4.20
N GLY A 3 1.82 -13.45 3.34
CA GLY A 3 3.11 -14.02 3.78
C GLY A 3 4.03 -12.97 4.44
N LEU A 4 4.02 -11.74 3.92
CA LEU A 4 4.77 -10.63 4.51
C LEU A 4 4.18 -10.15 5.83
N LEU A 5 2.86 -10.26 6.02
CA LEU A 5 2.22 -9.99 7.32
C LEU A 5 2.74 -10.96 8.38
N LEU A 6 2.75 -12.27 8.09
CA LEU A 6 3.23 -13.28 9.03
C LEU A 6 4.69 -13.07 9.42
N LEU A 7 5.54 -12.77 8.42
CA LEU A 7 6.95 -12.46 8.68
C LEU A 7 7.09 -11.20 9.55
N HIS A 8 6.30 -10.16 9.27
CA HIS A 8 6.35 -8.91 10.01
C HIS A 8 5.88 -9.07 11.45
N ILE A 9 4.81 -9.84 11.69
CA ILE A 9 4.34 -10.23 13.03
C ILE A 9 5.46 -10.98 13.77
N PHE A 10 6.09 -11.96 13.12
CA PHE A 10 7.17 -12.72 13.73
C PHE A 10 8.33 -11.81 14.16
N ILE A 11 8.73 -10.86 13.33
CA ILE A 11 9.84 -9.95 13.66
C ILE A 11 9.45 -8.97 14.77
N VAL A 12 8.32 -8.28 14.64
CA VAL A 12 7.99 -7.15 15.52
C VAL A 12 7.36 -7.62 16.83
N GLU A 13 6.39 -8.52 16.78
CA GLU A 13 5.65 -8.95 17.96
C GLU A 13 6.34 -10.11 18.69
N ILE A 14 6.96 -11.06 17.97
CA ILE A 14 7.57 -12.25 18.59
C ILE A 14 9.05 -12.02 18.93
N TYR A 15 9.86 -11.58 17.97
CA TYR A 15 11.31 -11.44 18.15
C TYR A 15 11.70 -10.15 18.91
N CYS A 16 11.06 -9.04 18.58
CA CYS A 16 11.34 -7.73 19.20
C CYS A 16 10.45 -7.42 20.41
N ASP A 17 9.45 -8.26 20.72
CA ASP A 17 8.47 -8.10 21.81
C ASP A 17 7.81 -6.70 21.84
N ARG A 18 7.41 -6.20 20.66
CA ARG A 18 6.78 -4.87 20.50
C ARG A 18 5.28 -4.96 20.31
N ILE A 19 4.55 -4.16 21.09
CA ILE A 19 3.09 -4.01 20.97
C ILE A 19 2.76 -2.67 20.30
N LEU A 20 2.41 -2.73 19.03
CA LEU A 20 2.06 -1.57 18.22
C LEU A 20 0.71 -0.93 18.63
N PHE A 21 0.58 0.37 18.43
CA PHE A 21 -0.65 1.16 18.52
C PHE A 21 -1.73 0.60 17.58
N TYR A 22 -1.36 0.38 16.32
CA TYR A 22 -2.21 -0.34 15.37
C TYR A 22 -1.68 -1.76 15.18
N SER A 23 -2.53 -2.75 15.43
CA SER A 23 -2.20 -4.16 15.16
C SER A 23 -1.79 -4.33 13.68
N LEU A 24 -0.69 -5.05 13.43
CA LEU A 24 -0.18 -5.31 12.07
C LEU A 24 -1.26 -5.84 11.10
N PRO A 25 -2.19 -6.74 11.50
CA PRO A 25 -3.28 -7.16 10.61
C PRO A 25 -4.14 -6.02 10.09
N LYS A 26 -4.45 -5.01 10.92
CA LYS A 26 -5.25 -3.84 10.50
C LYS A 26 -4.49 -2.98 9.50
N VAL A 27 -3.19 -2.75 9.75
CA VAL A 27 -2.31 -2.00 8.84
C VAL A 27 -2.23 -2.69 7.47
N TYR A 28 -2.00 -4.01 7.46
CA TYR A 28 -1.91 -4.77 6.21
C TYR A 28 -3.26 -4.86 5.48
N LEU A 29 -4.36 -4.99 6.22
CA LEU A 29 -5.70 -4.99 5.64
C LEU A 29 -5.98 -3.66 4.94
N PHE A 30 -5.69 -2.53 5.60
CA PHE A 30 -5.83 -1.19 5.03
C PHE A 30 -5.05 -1.05 3.72
N HIS A 31 -3.76 -1.36 3.71
CA HIS A 31 -2.93 -1.26 2.49
C HIS A 31 -3.36 -2.26 1.40
N THR A 32 -3.82 -3.45 1.78
CA THR A 32 -4.34 -4.42 0.80
C THR A 32 -5.60 -3.89 0.12
N LEU A 33 -6.52 -3.26 0.88
CA LEU A 33 -7.72 -2.64 0.31
C LEU A 33 -7.35 -1.47 -0.62
N CYS A 34 -6.42 -0.61 -0.22
CA CYS A 34 -5.91 0.45 -1.10
C CYS A 34 -5.35 -0.13 -2.40
N ALA A 35 -4.46 -1.12 -2.31
CA ALA A 35 -3.86 -1.74 -3.49
C ALA A 35 -4.90 -2.41 -4.41
N ILE A 36 -5.94 -3.04 -3.85
CA ILE A 36 -7.06 -3.59 -4.64
C ILE A 36 -7.77 -2.47 -5.41
N VAL A 37 -8.08 -1.35 -4.76
CA VAL A 37 -8.72 -0.19 -5.41
C VAL A 37 -7.81 0.38 -6.51
N VAL A 38 -6.52 0.58 -6.22
CA VAL A 38 -5.55 1.07 -7.20
C VAL A 38 -5.51 0.15 -8.42
N CYS A 39 -5.25 -1.14 -8.21
CA CYS A 39 -5.18 -2.12 -9.28
C CYS A 39 -6.49 -2.24 -10.06
N GLY A 40 -7.64 -2.16 -9.38
CA GLY A 40 -8.96 -2.17 -10.01
C GLY A 40 -9.17 -0.98 -10.95
N VAL A 41 -8.87 0.24 -10.49
CA VAL A 41 -9.01 1.45 -11.31
C VAL A 41 -8.00 1.48 -12.46
N LEU A 42 -6.77 0.99 -12.24
CA LEU A 42 -5.76 0.87 -13.31
C LEU A 42 -6.17 -0.12 -14.40
N SER A 43 -6.92 -1.17 -14.04
CA SER A 43 -7.38 -2.20 -14.97
C SER A 43 -8.46 -1.72 -15.95
N LEU A 44 -9.05 -0.53 -15.73
CA LEU A 44 -10.06 0.02 -16.62
C LEU A 44 -9.46 0.34 -18.02
N PRO A 45 -10.09 -0.07 -19.12
CA PRO A 45 -9.57 0.07 -20.49
C PRO A 45 -9.80 1.47 -21.07
N ILE A 46 -9.16 2.49 -20.47
CA ILE A 46 -9.33 3.91 -20.83
C ILE A 46 -8.12 4.42 -21.65
N GLY A 47 -7.33 3.52 -22.23
CA GLY A 47 -6.18 3.84 -23.06
C GLY A 47 -4.86 3.98 -22.30
N LYS A 48 -3.78 3.53 -22.96
CA LYS A 48 -2.43 3.40 -22.41
C LYS A 48 -1.86 4.70 -21.82
N ILE A 49 -2.08 5.83 -22.50
CA ILE A 49 -1.49 7.13 -22.13
C ILE A 49 -1.91 7.55 -20.70
N TYR A 50 -3.07 7.10 -20.26
CA TYR A 50 -3.63 7.47 -18.96
C TYR A 50 -3.27 6.51 -17.83
N ILE A 51 -2.54 5.41 -18.06
CA ILE A 51 -2.16 4.48 -16.98
C ILE A 51 -1.24 5.18 -15.97
N ALA A 52 -0.21 5.87 -16.44
CA ALA A 52 0.72 6.58 -15.58
C ALA A 52 0.04 7.74 -14.81
N TYR A 53 -0.79 8.54 -15.49
CA TYR A 53 -1.54 9.62 -14.84
C TYR A 53 -2.51 9.11 -13.77
N ARG A 54 -3.23 8.01 -14.05
CA ARG A 54 -4.12 7.37 -13.07
C ARG A 54 -3.32 6.83 -11.88
N PHE A 55 -2.19 6.18 -12.14
CA PHE A 55 -1.34 5.70 -11.07
C PHE A 55 -0.90 6.83 -10.14
N VAL A 56 -0.36 7.93 -10.69
CA VAL A 56 0.06 9.09 -9.90
C VAL A 56 -1.09 9.69 -9.09
N ALA A 57 -2.27 9.88 -9.71
CA ALA A 57 -3.45 10.42 -9.02
C ALA A 57 -3.92 9.51 -7.88
N LEU A 58 -3.94 8.19 -8.12
CA LEU A 58 -4.34 7.21 -7.11
C LEU A 58 -3.31 7.10 -5.97
N THR A 59 -2.01 7.14 -6.28
CA THR A 59 -0.95 7.17 -5.26
C THR A 59 -1.03 8.42 -4.40
N PHE A 60 -1.31 9.58 -4.99
CA PHE A 60 -1.52 10.81 -4.24
C PHE A 60 -2.74 10.70 -3.30
N LEU A 61 -3.84 10.15 -3.78
CA LEU A 61 -5.03 9.91 -2.96
C LEU A 61 -4.76 8.90 -1.84
N GLN A 62 -4.00 7.83 -2.13
CA GLN A 62 -3.56 6.84 -1.15
C GLN A 62 -2.68 7.48 -0.08
N MET A 63 -1.79 8.41 -0.43
CA MET A 63 -1.01 9.18 0.53
C MET A 63 -1.91 9.97 1.49
N ILE A 64 -2.97 10.64 0.97
CA ILE A 64 -3.94 11.35 1.81
C ILE A 64 -4.64 10.37 2.77
N PHE A 65 -5.08 9.20 2.30
CA PHE A 65 -5.69 8.19 3.15
C PHE A 65 -4.73 7.63 4.21
N CYS A 66 -3.46 7.44 3.87
CA CYS A 66 -2.43 7.04 4.83
C CYS A 66 -2.25 8.09 5.94
N ILE A 67 -2.20 9.38 5.59
CA ILE A 67 -2.12 10.47 6.57
C ILE A 67 -3.37 10.49 7.45
N ALA A 68 -4.56 10.33 6.87
CA ALA A 68 -5.81 10.27 7.62
C ALA A 68 -5.86 9.06 8.56
N PHE A 69 -5.33 7.90 8.15
CA PHE A 69 -5.23 6.71 9.00
C PHE A 69 -4.25 6.89 10.17
N LEU A 70 -3.14 7.59 9.93
CA LEU A 70 -2.16 7.91 10.97
C LEU A 70 -2.61 9.06 11.89
N PHE A 71 -3.57 9.87 11.47
CA PHE A 71 -4.01 11.06 12.20
C PHE A 71 -4.43 10.77 13.66
N PRO A 72 -5.25 9.74 13.96
CA PRO A 72 -5.58 9.40 15.34
C PRO A 72 -4.35 9.05 16.18
N ALA A 73 -3.40 8.31 15.61
CA ALA A 73 -2.16 7.96 16.30
C ALA A 73 -1.32 9.22 16.59
N LEU A 74 -1.18 10.14 15.61
CA LEU A 74 -0.34 11.33 15.76
C LEU A 74 -0.92 12.40 16.68
N TYR A 75 -2.24 12.52 16.77
CA TYR A 75 -2.91 13.67 17.41
C TYR A 75 -3.84 13.31 18.57
N MET A 76 -4.29 12.05 18.71
CA MET A 76 -5.10 11.63 19.87
C MET A 76 -4.19 11.09 20.98
N LYS A 77 -4.24 11.75 22.15
CA LYS A 77 -3.37 11.54 23.33
C LYS A 77 -3.48 10.15 24.00
N GLU A 78 -4.21 9.20 23.45
CA GLU A 78 -4.59 7.97 24.16
C GLU A 78 -3.42 6.99 24.38
N ARG A 79 -2.37 7.04 23.55
CA ARG A 79 -1.14 6.26 23.74
C ARG A 79 0.02 6.92 22.98
N LYS A 80 1.23 6.89 23.54
CA LYS A 80 2.43 7.42 22.84
C LYS A 80 2.72 6.51 21.64
N VAL A 81 2.63 7.07 20.43
CA VAL A 81 3.09 6.41 19.21
C VAL A 81 4.60 6.22 19.29
N ASP A 82 5.04 4.98 19.06
CA ASP A 82 6.45 4.61 19.03
C ASP A 82 6.98 4.67 17.58
N ASP A 83 8.30 4.80 17.42
CA ASP A 83 8.92 4.81 16.09
C ASP A 83 8.64 3.50 15.33
N TRP A 84 8.47 2.41 16.08
CA TRP A 84 8.07 1.10 15.55
C TRP A 84 6.68 1.10 14.91
N ASP A 85 5.74 1.94 15.37
CA ASP A 85 4.42 2.06 14.76
C ASP A 85 4.51 2.69 13.37
N ILE A 86 5.25 3.79 13.28
CA ILE A 86 5.47 4.52 12.02
C ILE A 86 6.24 3.62 11.05
N LEU A 87 7.32 2.98 11.51
CA LEU A 87 8.14 2.11 10.68
C LEU A 87 7.33 0.91 10.15
N SER A 88 6.52 0.28 11.00
CA SER A 88 5.69 -0.86 10.60
C SER A 88 4.62 -0.46 9.58
N PHE A 89 4.02 0.72 9.76
CA PHE A 89 3.08 1.29 8.79
C PHE A 89 3.76 1.59 7.45
N MET A 90 4.91 2.27 7.46
CA MET A 90 5.67 2.60 6.26
C MET A 90 6.13 1.35 5.52
N PHE A 91 6.55 0.30 6.23
CA PHE A 91 6.95 -0.97 5.61
C PHE A 91 5.79 -1.58 4.80
N ALA A 92 4.61 -1.69 5.39
CA ALA A 92 3.44 -2.22 4.71
C ALA A 92 3.03 -1.35 3.50
N PHE A 93 3.11 -0.03 3.65
CA PHE A 93 2.89 0.93 2.56
C PHE A 93 3.86 0.71 1.39
N PHE A 94 5.17 0.61 1.64
CA PHE A 94 6.15 0.41 0.58
C PHE A 94 5.99 -0.92 -0.15
N VAL A 95 5.65 -1.99 0.58
CA VAL A 95 5.33 -3.29 -0.02
C VAL A 95 4.12 -3.17 -0.95
N ALA A 96 3.05 -2.51 -0.51
CA ALA A 96 1.85 -2.31 -1.35
C ALA A 96 2.19 -1.47 -2.59
N LEU A 97 2.86 -0.33 -2.40
CA LEU A 97 3.27 0.56 -3.49
C LEU A 97 4.16 -0.17 -4.51
N PHE A 98 5.10 -0.99 -4.05
CA PHE A 98 5.95 -1.79 -4.94
C PHE A 98 5.12 -2.74 -5.81
N LEU A 99 4.15 -3.44 -5.22
CA LEU A 99 3.25 -4.33 -5.96
C LEU A 99 2.38 -3.55 -6.97
N GLU A 100 1.86 -2.39 -6.59
CA GLU A 100 1.09 -1.52 -7.48
C GLU A 100 1.92 -1.01 -8.66
N VAL A 101 3.19 -0.62 -8.42
CA VAL A 101 4.14 -0.24 -9.48
C VAL A 101 4.41 -1.41 -10.42
N CYS A 102 4.71 -2.60 -9.89
CA CYS A 102 4.90 -3.79 -10.71
C CYS A 102 3.66 -4.09 -11.57
N PHE A 103 2.47 -3.95 -10.99
CA PHE A 103 1.21 -4.14 -11.71
C PHE A 103 1.01 -3.10 -12.81
N ALA A 104 1.23 -1.82 -12.52
CA ALA A 104 1.13 -0.74 -13.49
C ALA A 104 2.09 -0.94 -14.68
N ILE A 105 3.34 -1.32 -14.41
CA ILE A 105 4.33 -1.64 -15.45
C ILE A 105 3.87 -2.82 -16.31
N SER A 106 3.34 -3.87 -15.68
CA SER A 106 2.82 -5.05 -16.40
C SER A 106 1.65 -4.69 -17.33
N LEU A 107 0.73 -3.83 -16.86
CA LEU A 107 -0.37 -3.31 -17.68
C LEU A 107 0.14 -2.51 -18.88
N ILE A 108 1.10 -1.61 -18.68
CA ILE A 108 1.71 -0.81 -19.77
C ILE A 108 2.33 -1.73 -20.83
N LYS A 109 3.09 -2.74 -20.39
CA LYS A 109 3.73 -3.73 -21.29
C LYS A 109 2.69 -4.55 -22.06
N ARG A 110 1.58 -4.93 -21.42
CA ARG A 110 0.47 -5.66 -22.07
C ARG A 110 -0.14 -4.83 -23.20
N GLU A 111 -0.46 -3.56 -22.92
CA GLU A 111 -1.02 -2.64 -23.92
C GLU A 111 -0.05 -2.37 -25.09
N GLU A 112 1.26 -2.31 -24.83
CA GLU A 112 2.29 -2.19 -25.87
C GLU A 112 2.32 -3.41 -26.80
N ASN A 113 2.25 -4.61 -26.24
CA ASN A 113 2.29 -5.83 -27.02
C ASN A 113 1.02 -6.01 -27.88
N GLN A 114 -0.15 -5.65 -27.36
CA GLN A 114 -1.40 -5.68 -28.14
C GLN A 114 -1.35 -4.77 -29.37
N LYS A 115 -0.74 -3.57 -29.23
CA LYS A 115 -0.55 -2.64 -30.36
C LYS A 115 0.44 -3.11 -31.44
N LYS A 116 1.30 -4.09 -31.15
CA LYS A 116 2.26 -4.63 -32.14
C LYS A 116 1.69 -5.79 -32.96
N ILE A 117 0.61 -6.40 -32.50
CA ILE A 117 -0.03 -7.56 -33.13
C ILE A 117 -1.14 -7.12 -34.10
N LEU A 118 -1.67 -5.90 -33.93
CA LEU A 118 -2.66 -5.26 -34.78
C LEU A 118 -1.99 -4.36 -35.83
#